data_AF-A0A2H3KMN2-F1
#
_entry.id   AF-A0A2H3KMN2-F1
#
_cell.length_a   1.000
_cell.length_b   1.000
_cell.length_c   1.000
_cell.angle_alpha   90.00
_cell.angle_beta   90.00
_cell.angle_gamma   90.00
#
_symmetry.space_group_name_H-M   'P 1'
#
loop_
_entity.id
_entity.type
_entity.pdbx_description
1 polymer ?
#
loop_
_entity_poly.entity_id
_entity_poly.type
_entity_poly.pdbx_seq_one_letter_code
_entity_poly.pdbx_strand_id
1 'polypeptide(L)'
;MKKLLFVIVILSITSCRYFNVSPVNGITTKNLTEKPVERDFIGTWEIDKYSYALINKMEYENRKVELSLNSNGEFETTNLPNFVEVFRENKNKDFINKKGTWKIGKDFEDENWILFLNFENSLKKEDAFGIEFELFMEEEKLILWHFVGDPDSGERLLFRKK
;
A
#
# COMPACT_ATOMS: atom_id res chain seq x y z
N MET A 1 16.40 -3.45 -47.77
CA MET A 1 17.21 -3.15 -46.57
C MET A 1 16.71 -1.97 -45.74
N LYS A 2 16.14 -0.89 -46.32
CA LYS A 2 15.60 0.27 -45.56
C LYS A 2 14.35 -0.02 -44.70
N LYS A 3 13.52 -1.02 -45.07
CA LYS A 3 12.28 -1.36 -44.32
C LYS A 3 12.52 -2.20 -43.05
N LEU A 4 13.64 -2.93 -42.97
CA LEU A 4 13.93 -3.82 -41.83
C LEU A 4 14.48 -3.03 -40.62
N LEU A 5 15.21 -1.94 -40.87
CA LEU A 5 15.76 -1.06 -39.83
C LEU A 5 14.66 -0.30 -39.05
N PHE A 6 13.55 0.03 -39.71
CA PHE A 6 12.42 0.73 -39.06
C PHE A 6 11.71 -0.14 -38.02
N VAL A 7 11.66 -1.46 -38.21
CA VAL A 7 10.99 -2.39 -37.29
C VAL A 7 11.77 -2.54 -35.98
N ILE A 8 13.11 -2.54 -36.06
CA ILE A 8 13.98 -2.64 -34.88
C ILE A 8 13.91 -1.36 -34.03
N VAL A 9 13.80 -0.19 -34.67
CA VAL A 9 13.66 1.09 -33.96
C VAL A 9 12.31 1.21 -33.27
N ILE A 10 11.21 0.67 -33.83
CA ILE A 10 9.89 0.74 -33.18
C ILE A 10 9.79 -0.23 -31.99
N LEU A 11 10.45 -1.40 -32.07
CA LEU A 11 10.47 -2.39 -30.98
C LEU A 11 11.28 -1.95 -29.75
N SER A 12 12.26 -1.06 -29.91
CA SER A 12 13.07 -0.55 -28.79
C SER A 12 12.45 0.65 -28.05
N ILE A 13 11.43 1.31 -28.61
CA ILE A 13 10.73 2.42 -27.94
C ILE A 13 9.54 1.96 -27.09
N THR A 14 9.03 0.75 -27.31
CA THR A 14 7.94 0.18 -26.50
C THR A 14 8.42 -0.59 -25.27
N SER A 15 9.70 -0.96 -25.20
CA SER A 15 10.25 -1.75 -24.09
C SER A 15 10.59 -0.96 -22.82
N CYS A 16 10.51 0.37 -22.83
CA CYS A 16 10.90 1.22 -21.69
C CYS A 16 9.73 1.84 -20.90
N ARG A 17 8.48 1.40 -21.11
CA ARG A 17 7.32 1.90 -20.33
C ARG A 17 6.71 0.88 -19.35
N TYR A 18 7.32 -0.28 -19.20
CA TYR A 18 6.94 -1.28 -18.21
C TYR A 18 7.98 -1.34 -17.09
N PHE A 19 8.06 -0.29 -16.29
CA PHE A 19 8.74 -0.39 -15.00
C PHE A 19 7.84 -1.24 -14.09
N ASN A 20 8.13 -2.54 -14.05
CA ASN A 20 7.73 -3.36 -12.91
C ASN A 20 8.45 -2.77 -11.70
N VAL A 21 7.70 -2.44 -10.66
CA VAL A 21 8.28 -2.06 -9.36
C VAL A 21 9.06 -3.29 -8.86
N SER A 22 10.26 -3.06 -8.33
CA SER A 22 11.22 -4.12 -7.93
C SER A 22 10.54 -5.27 -7.17
N PRO A 23 10.88 -6.55 -7.44
CA PRO A 23 10.18 -7.68 -6.85
C PRO A 23 10.52 -7.86 -5.38
N VAL A 24 9.91 -7.06 -4.52
CA VAL A 24 9.90 -7.30 -3.07
C VAL A 24 9.13 -8.59 -2.82
N ASN A 25 9.79 -9.57 -2.18
CA ASN A 25 9.23 -10.89 -1.89
C ASN A 25 8.74 -11.68 -3.14
N GLY A 26 9.34 -11.42 -4.30
CA GLY A 26 9.01 -12.09 -5.57
C GLY A 26 7.69 -11.64 -6.20
N ILE A 27 7.10 -10.55 -5.71
CA ILE A 27 5.86 -9.98 -6.24
C ILE A 27 6.19 -9.11 -7.43
N THR A 28 5.52 -9.34 -8.56
CA THR A 28 5.59 -8.42 -9.71
C THR A 28 4.37 -7.54 -9.71
N THR A 29 4.57 -6.24 -9.53
CA THR A 29 3.50 -5.24 -9.51
C THR A 29 3.56 -4.31 -10.72
N LYS A 30 2.41 -3.69 -11.02
CA LYS A 30 2.29 -2.60 -11.99
C LYS A 30 1.60 -1.41 -11.34
N ASN A 31 2.07 -0.20 -11.68
CA ASN A 31 1.42 1.04 -11.25
C ASN A 31 0.04 1.18 -11.90
N LEU A 32 -0.87 1.85 -11.22
CA LEU A 32 -2.16 2.23 -11.81
C LEU A 32 -1.98 3.48 -12.68
N THR A 33 -2.25 3.35 -13.97
CA THR A 33 -2.21 4.48 -14.92
C THR A 33 -3.50 5.30 -14.92
N GLU A 34 -4.62 4.67 -14.58
CA GLU A 34 -5.95 5.29 -14.56
C GLU A 34 -6.48 5.39 -13.13
N LYS A 35 -7.44 6.30 -12.90
CA LYS A 35 -8.10 6.40 -11.60
C LYS A 35 -8.84 5.09 -11.30
N PRO A 36 -8.53 4.42 -10.18
CA PRO A 36 -9.24 3.19 -9.84
C PRO A 36 -10.69 3.45 -9.43
N VAL A 37 -11.54 2.45 -9.63
CA VAL A 37 -12.97 2.56 -9.32
C VAL A 37 -13.17 2.32 -7.82
N GLU A 38 -13.89 3.22 -7.15
CA GLU A 38 -14.12 3.16 -5.69
C GLU A 38 -14.69 1.80 -5.22
N ARG A 39 -15.55 1.17 -6.04
CA ARG A 39 -16.14 -0.14 -5.73
C ARG A 39 -15.10 -1.24 -5.53
N ASP A 40 -13.92 -1.12 -6.15
CA ASP A 40 -12.88 -2.13 -6.08
C ASP A 40 -12.20 -2.14 -4.70
N PHE A 41 -12.29 -1.02 -3.96
CA PHE A 41 -11.79 -0.87 -2.59
C PHE A 41 -12.72 -1.43 -1.53
N ILE A 42 -14.04 -1.36 -1.76
CA ILE A 42 -15.04 -1.74 -0.76
C ILE A 42 -14.91 -3.21 -0.37
N GLY A 43 -14.78 -3.49 0.92
CA GLY A 43 -14.64 -4.84 1.48
C GLY A 43 -13.60 -4.92 2.58
N THR A 44 -13.30 -6.15 3.00
CA THR A 44 -12.27 -6.43 4.01
C THR A 44 -10.98 -6.86 3.35
N TRP A 45 -9.88 -6.28 3.83
CA TRP A 45 -8.53 -6.52 3.39
C TRP A 45 -7.72 -7.10 4.53
N GLU A 46 -6.83 -8.04 4.24
CA GLU A 46 -5.92 -8.64 5.21
C GLU A 46 -4.50 -8.60 4.69
N ILE A 47 -3.55 -8.47 5.63
CA ILE A 47 -2.13 -8.46 5.30
C ILE A 47 -1.63 -9.85 4.89
N ASP A 48 -0.57 -9.88 4.11
CA ASP A 48 0.03 -11.14 3.67
C ASP A 48 0.98 -11.77 4.70
N LYS A 49 1.41 -13.00 4.39
CA LYS A 49 2.33 -13.77 5.24
C LYS A 49 3.67 -13.05 5.49
N TYR A 50 4.16 -12.24 4.55
CA TYR A 50 5.42 -11.52 4.70
C TYR A 50 5.25 -10.33 5.64
N SER A 51 4.11 -9.66 5.58
CA SER A 51 3.73 -8.61 6.54
C SER A 51 3.54 -9.18 7.94
N TYR A 52 2.92 -10.36 8.10
CA TYR A 52 2.90 -11.05 9.40
C TYR A 52 4.31 -11.40 9.91
N ALA A 53 5.21 -11.85 9.03
CA ALA A 53 6.60 -12.12 9.40
C ALA A 53 7.34 -10.86 9.86
N LEU A 54 7.10 -9.71 9.21
CA LEU A 54 7.62 -8.42 9.62
C LEU A 54 7.10 -8.01 11.01
N ILE A 55 5.80 -8.12 11.25
CA ILE A 55 5.16 -7.83 12.55
C ILE A 55 5.82 -8.64 13.66
N ASN A 56 6.04 -9.94 13.43
CA ASN A 56 6.71 -10.82 14.39
C ASN A 56 8.20 -10.48 14.56
N LYS A 57 8.92 -10.14 13.48
CA LYS A 57 10.31 -9.65 13.55
C LYS A 57 10.43 -8.38 14.38
N MET A 58 9.43 -7.50 14.30
CA MET A 58 9.29 -6.30 15.11
C MET A 58 8.74 -6.57 16.52
N GLU A 59 8.60 -7.86 16.88
CA GLU A 59 8.21 -8.35 18.20
C GLU A 59 6.83 -7.85 18.68
N TYR A 60 5.91 -7.62 17.73
CA TYR A 60 4.49 -7.44 18.04
C TYR A 60 3.84 -8.81 18.26
N GLU A 61 2.79 -8.86 19.06
CA GLU A 61 1.97 -10.06 19.19
C GLU A 61 1.35 -10.45 17.84
N ASN A 62 1.33 -11.74 17.53
CA ASN A 62 0.68 -12.20 16.32
C ASN A 62 -0.85 -12.12 16.48
N ARG A 63 -1.45 -11.09 15.89
CA ARG A 63 -2.89 -10.86 15.88
C ARG A 63 -3.35 -10.67 14.45
N LYS A 64 -4.56 -11.13 14.14
CA LYS A 64 -5.16 -10.95 12.83
C LYS A 64 -5.28 -9.45 12.52
N VAL A 65 -4.73 -9.03 11.38
CA VAL A 65 -4.71 -7.63 10.94
C VAL A 65 -5.63 -7.44 9.75
N GLU A 66 -6.62 -6.56 9.90
CA GLU A 66 -7.61 -6.29 8.85
C GLU A 66 -7.87 -4.79 8.68
N LEU A 67 -8.21 -4.41 7.45
CA LEU A 67 -8.72 -3.10 7.08
C LEU A 67 -10.06 -3.29 6.36
N SER A 68 -11.12 -2.70 6.87
CA SER A 68 -12.45 -2.70 6.23
C SER A 68 -12.73 -1.34 5.63
N LEU A 69 -13.06 -1.29 4.34
CA LEU A 69 -13.45 -0.09 3.61
C LEU A 69 -14.92 -0.19 3.23
N ASN A 70 -15.74 0.76 3.70
CA ASN A 70 -17.18 0.75 3.51
C ASN A 70 -17.61 1.66 2.34
N SER A 71 -18.75 1.36 1.74
CA SER A 71 -19.32 2.11 0.60
C SER A 71 -19.73 3.55 0.93
N ASN A 72 -19.87 3.88 2.21
CA ASN A 72 -20.19 5.23 2.70
C ASN A 72 -18.94 6.11 2.88
N GLY A 73 -17.75 5.62 2.50
CA GLY A 73 -16.48 6.35 2.65
C GLY A 73 -15.84 6.21 4.03
N GLU A 74 -16.35 5.34 4.89
CA GLU A 74 -15.77 5.06 6.21
C GLU A 74 -14.85 3.83 6.18
N PHE A 75 -13.86 3.79 7.06
CA PHE A 75 -13.02 2.62 7.28
C PHE A 75 -12.98 2.18 8.74
N GLU A 76 -12.55 0.94 8.98
CA GLU A 76 -12.22 0.41 10.29
C GLU A 76 -10.96 -0.45 10.22
N THR A 77 -10.02 -0.25 11.14
CA THR A 77 -8.84 -1.09 11.30
C THR A 77 -9.02 -2.08 12.44
N THR A 78 -8.56 -3.31 12.25
CA THR A 78 -8.45 -4.34 13.29
C THR A 78 -6.99 -4.72 13.46
N ASN A 79 -6.45 -4.51 14.65
CA ASN A 79 -5.06 -4.74 15.02
C ASN A 79 -4.02 -4.22 14.03
N LEU A 80 -4.20 -3.02 13.47
CA LEU A 80 -3.18 -2.42 12.59
C LEU A 80 -1.95 -2.06 13.46
N PRO A 81 -0.76 -2.65 13.25
CA PRO A 81 0.41 -2.32 14.05
C PRO A 81 0.80 -0.85 13.86
N ASN A 82 1.05 -0.16 14.97
CA ASN A 82 1.51 1.22 14.92
C ASN A 82 3.01 1.28 14.59
N PHE A 83 3.34 1.64 13.35
CA PHE A 83 4.71 1.78 12.89
C PHE A 83 5.18 3.25 12.81
N VAL A 84 4.51 4.20 13.47
CA VAL A 84 4.94 5.62 13.41
C VAL A 84 6.36 5.81 13.97
N GLU A 85 6.77 5.01 14.95
CA GLU A 85 8.04 5.19 15.66
C GLU A 85 9.07 4.10 15.35
N VAL A 86 9.09 3.50 14.15
CA VAL A 86 9.98 2.34 13.85
C VAL A 86 11.48 2.59 14.07
N PHE A 87 11.92 3.84 14.23
CA PHE A 87 13.31 4.20 14.48
C PHE A 87 13.66 4.60 15.92
N ARG A 88 12.70 4.56 16.87
CA ARG A 88 12.97 4.90 18.29
C ARG A 88 13.32 3.67 19.12
N GLU A 89 14.23 3.81 20.09
CA GLU A 89 14.74 2.69 20.91
C GLU A 89 13.75 2.24 22.01
N ASN A 90 12.78 3.08 22.41
CA ASN A 90 11.79 2.78 23.46
C ASN A 90 10.36 2.87 22.92
N LYS A 91 9.98 1.95 22.03
CA LYS A 91 8.64 1.95 21.42
C LYS A 91 7.63 1.24 22.32
N ASN A 92 6.50 1.88 22.54
CA ASN A 92 5.29 1.15 22.91
C ASN A 92 4.77 0.44 21.66
N LYS A 93 4.78 -0.89 21.68
CA LYS A 93 4.19 -1.70 20.62
C LYS A 93 2.69 -1.76 20.84
N ASP A 94 1.95 -0.97 20.09
CA ASP A 94 0.49 -0.95 20.17
C ASP A 94 -0.18 -1.17 18.82
N PHE A 95 -1.47 -1.47 18.90
CA PHE A 95 -2.31 -1.76 17.76
C PHE A 95 -3.40 -0.71 17.62
N ILE A 96 -3.50 -0.14 16.42
CA ILE A 96 -4.49 0.85 16.03
C ILE A 96 -5.78 0.11 15.64
N ASN A 97 -6.80 0.24 16.49
CA ASN A 97 -8.16 -0.25 16.25
C ASN A 97 -9.09 0.96 16.18
N LYS A 98 -9.20 1.58 15.00
CA LYS A 98 -9.86 2.87 14.84
C LYS A 98 -10.71 2.94 13.59
N LYS A 99 -11.57 3.95 13.56
CA LYS A 99 -12.41 4.32 12.44
C LYS A 99 -12.02 5.67 11.88
N GLY A 100 -12.48 5.93 10.66
CA GLY A 100 -12.29 7.21 10.01
C GLY A 100 -12.87 7.22 8.62
N THR A 101 -12.42 8.16 7.81
CA THR A 101 -12.83 8.30 6.41
C THR A 101 -11.71 7.92 5.48
N TRP A 102 -12.05 7.38 4.31
CA TRP A 102 -11.08 7.06 3.28
C TRP A 102 -11.40 7.77 1.97
N LYS A 103 -10.37 8.05 1.18
CA LYS A 103 -10.51 8.62 -0.16
C LYS A 103 -9.38 8.14 -1.07
N ILE A 104 -9.66 8.14 -2.37
CA ILE A 104 -8.66 7.91 -3.41
C ILE A 104 -8.21 9.26 -3.94
N GLY A 105 -6.91 9.47 -4.00
CA GLY A 105 -6.32 10.70 -4.52
C GLY A 105 -5.01 10.42 -5.23
N LYS A 106 -4.38 11.49 -5.69
CA LYS A 106 -2.99 11.45 -6.09
C LYS A 106 -2.08 11.67 -4.88
N ASP A 107 -0.86 11.14 -4.97
CA ASP A 107 0.23 11.45 -4.04
C ASP A 107 0.63 12.94 -4.13
N PHE A 108 1.56 13.36 -3.27
CA PHE A 108 1.99 14.76 -3.20
C PHE A 108 2.64 15.27 -4.50
N GLU A 109 3.22 14.37 -5.30
CA GLU A 109 3.84 14.69 -6.58
C GLU A 109 2.85 14.64 -7.77
N ASP A 110 1.58 14.34 -7.50
CA ASP A 110 0.51 14.13 -8.48
C ASP A 110 0.76 12.97 -9.49
N GLU A 111 1.73 12.11 -9.21
CA GLU A 111 2.18 11.05 -10.11
C GLU A 111 1.38 9.76 -9.91
N ASN A 112 1.23 9.30 -8.67
CA ASN A 112 0.68 7.98 -8.35
C ASN A 112 -0.70 8.07 -7.69
N TRP A 113 -1.56 7.10 -7.96
CA TRP A 113 -2.83 6.96 -7.25
C TRP A 113 -2.58 6.30 -5.89
N ILE A 114 -3.13 6.90 -4.84
CA ILE A 114 -3.01 6.40 -3.47
C ILE A 114 -4.36 6.38 -2.76
N LEU A 115 -4.47 5.50 -1.76
CA LEU A 115 -5.57 5.48 -0.81
C LEU A 115 -5.13 6.21 0.47
N PHE A 116 -5.87 7.25 0.83
CA PHE A 116 -5.68 8.00 2.08
C PHE A 116 -6.70 7.56 3.10
N LEU A 117 -6.24 7.18 4.30
CA LEU A 117 -7.07 6.98 5.48
C LEU A 117 -6.91 8.16 6.43
N ASN A 118 -8.02 8.78 6.82
CA ASN A 118 -8.05 9.87 7.79
C ASN A 118 -8.82 9.44 9.04
N PHE A 119 -8.11 9.27 10.16
CA PHE A 119 -8.71 8.81 11.41
C PHE A 119 -9.63 9.86 12.04
N GLU A 120 -10.74 9.40 12.63
CA GLU A 120 -11.59 10.26 13.46
C GLU A 120 -10.90 10.62 14.79
N ASN A 121 -11.03 11.88 15.22
CA ASN A 121 -10.65 12.37 16.55
C ASN A 121 -9.24 11.96 17.03
N SER A 122 -8.23 12.40 16.31
CA SER A 122 -6.82 12.24 16.67
C SER A 122 -6.39 13.17 17.81
N LEU A 123 -6.73 12.82 19.05
CA LEU A 123 -6.26 13.54 20.24
C LEU A 123 -4.74 13.36 20.49
N LYS A 124 -4.11 12.34 19.90
CA LYS A 124 -2.66 12.14 19.94
C LYS A 124 -2.05 12.61 18.62
N LYS A 125 -0.89 13.28 18.70
CA LYS A 125 -0.16 13.86 17.56
C LYS A 125 0.23 12.81 16.50
N GLU A 126 0.40 11.56 16.91
CA GLU A 126 0.70 10.40 16.04
C GLU A 126 -0.50 9.99 15.18
N ASP A 127 -1.72 10.22 15.66
CA ASP A 127 -2.97 9.92 14.96
C ASP A 127 -3.42 11.08 14.05
N ALA A 128 -2.78 12.25 14.18
CA ALA A 128 -3.14 13.45 13.43
C ALA A 128 -2.75 13.37 11.95
N PHE A 129 -1.87 12.43 11.62
CA PHE A 129 -1.46 12.14 10.25
C PHE A 129 -2.23 10.92 9.76
N GLY A 130 -2.87 11.07 8.60
CA GLY A 130 -3.51 9.95 7.92
C GLY A 130 -2.49 8.88 7.50
N ILE A 131 -2.98 7.71 7.10
CA ILE A 131 -2.14 6.66 6.52
C ILE A 131 -2.35 6.66 5.00
N GLU A 132 -1.24 6.63 4.28
CA GLU A 132 -1.21 6.51 2.83
C GLU A 132 -0.85 5.08 2.43
N PHE A 133 -1.59 4.55 1.47
CA PHE A 133 -1.30 3.31 0.80
C PHE A 133 -1.06 3.57 -0.68
N GLU A 134 0.10 3.14 -1.16
CA GLU A 134 0.36 3.03 -2.58
C GLU A 134 -0.50 1.93 -3.19
N LEU A 135 -0.93 2.16 -4.42
CA LEU A 135 -1.83 1.27 -5.13
C LEU A 135 -1.09 0.61 -6.27
N PHE A 136 -1.17 -0.71 -6.31
CA PHE A 136 -0.61 -1.51 -7.38
C PHE A 136 -1.58 -2.57 -7.88
N MET A 137 -1.29 -3.10 -9.06
CA MET A 137 -1.92 -4.29 -9.60
C MET A 137 -0.96 -5.47 -9.50
N GLU A 138 -1.42 -6.56 -8.89
CA GLU A 138 -0.77 -7.88 -8.87
C GLU A 138 -1.74 -8.87 -9.52
N GLU A 139 -1.34 -9.53 -10.61
CA GLU A 139 -2.20 -10.50 -11.31
C GLU A 139 -3.64 -9.98 -11.59
N GLU A 140 -3.74 -8.73 -12.06
CA GLU A 140 -5.01 -8.03 -12.33
C GLU A 140 -5.89 -7.76 -11.09
N LYS A 141 -5.35 -7.91 -9.89
CA LYS A 141 -6.01 -7.56 -8.62
C LYS A 141 -5.35 -6.34 -7.99
N LEU A 142 -6.19 -5.44 -7.49
CA LEU A 142 -5.73 -4.30 -6.69
C LEU A 142 -5.13 -4.80 -5.37
N ILE A 143 -4.00 -4.23 -5.00
CA ILE A 143 -3.34 -4.44 -3.71
C ILE A 143 -3.00 -3.08 -3.08
N LEU A 144 -3.05 -3.01 -1.75
CA LEU A 144 -2.73 -1.80 -0.99
C LEU A 144 -1.39 -1.99 -0.29
N TRP A 145 -0.44 -1.10 -0.55
CA TRP A 145 0.94 -1.22 -0.10
C TRP A 145 1.31 -0.05 0.81
N HIS A 146 1.74 -0.36 2.03
CA HIS A 146 2.21 0.65 2.97
C HIS A 146 3.65 0.32 3.37
N PHE A 147 4.59 1.17 3.00
CA PHE A 147 6.00 1.02 3.39
C PHE A 147 6.19 1.26 4.89
N VAL A 148 7.05 0.45 5.50
CA VAL A 148 7.39 0.53 6.92
C VAL A 148 8.84 0.94 7.03
N GLY A 149 9.10 2.14 7.53
CA GLY A 149 10.46 2.68 7.64
C GLY A 149 10.98 3.18 6.30
N ASP A 150 12.17 2.71 5.91
CA ASP A 150 12.85 3.12 4.66
C ASP A 150 12.29 2.33 3.46
N PRO A 151 11.75 2.97 2.41
CA PRO A 151 11.28 2.30 1.21
C PRO A 151 12.32 1.37 0.56
N ASP A 152 13.62 1.70 0.64
CA ASP A 152 14.71 0.90 0.08
C ASP A 152 14.89 -0.46 0.79
N SER A 153 14.39 -0.58 2.02
CA SER A 153 14.40 -1.84 2.77
C SER A 153 13.40 -2.87 2.22
N GLY A 154 12.37 -2.41 1.51
CA GLY A 154 11.24 -3.22 1.08
C GLY A 154 10.35 -3.72 2.22
N GLU A 155 10.55 -3.28 3.46
CA GLU A 155 9.66 -3.61 4.57
C GLU A 155 8.30 -2.92 4.39
N ARG A 156 7.22 -3.71 4.50
CA ARG A 156 5.88 -3.23 4.14
C ARG A 156 4.73 -4.05 4.72
N LEU A 157 3.60 -3.38 4.88
CA LEU A 157 2.29 -4.00 5.01
C LEU A 157 1.62 -4.08 3.64
N LEU A 158 1.37 -5.30 3.14
CA LEU A 158 0.62 -5.52 1.92
C LEU A 158 -0.72 -6.13 2.22
N PHE A 159 -1.77 -5.40 1.88
CA PHE A 159 -3.13 -5.83 2.04
C PHE A 159 -3.67 -6.40 0.73
N ARG A 160 -4.30 -7.57 0.85
CA ARG A 160 -5.07 -8.20 -0.22
C ARG A 160 -6.53 -8.32 0.22
N LYS A 161 -7.44 -8.14 -0.74
CA LYS A 161 -8.87 -8.29 -0.51
C LYS A 161 -9.18 -9.77 -0.19
N LYS A 162 -10.05 -9.98 0.80
CA LYS A 162 -10.52 -11.32 1.19
C LYS A 162 -11.50 -11.93 0.20
#